data_AF-M1D7M3-F1
#
_entry.id   AF-M1D7M3-F1
#
_cell.length_a   1.000
_cell.length_b   1.000
_cell.length_c   1.000
_cell.angle_alpha   90.00
_cell.angle_beta   90.00
_cell.angle_gamma   90.00
#
_symmetry.space_group_name_H-M   'P 1'
#
loop_
_entity.id
_entity.type
_entity.pdbx_description
1 polymer ?
#
loop_
_entity_poly.entity_id
_entity_poly.type
_entity_poly.pdbx_seq_one_letter_code
_entity_poly.pdbx_strand_id
1 'polypeptide(L)' 'MVYDEYLKKMSKAGEWGDHVTLQAAADSYGVKMFVITSFKDTCYIEILPQSLKSNRIITLSFWAEVHYNSIYPQGGK' A
#
# COMPACT_ATOMS: atom_id res chain seq x y z
N MET A 1 -13.81 5.97 -19.96
CA MET A 1 -14.15 6.75 -18.75
C MET A 1 -12.89 6.85 -17.89
N VAL A 2 -12.74 7.86 -17.03
CA VAL A 2 -11.47 8.18 -16.31
C VAL A 2 -10.83 6.96 -15.64
N TYR A 3 -11.64 6.01 -15.16
CA TYR A 3 -11.16 4.76 -14.58
C TYR A 3 -10.49 3.81 -15.60
N ASP A 4 -11.04 3.68 -16.81
CA ASP A 4 -10.43 2.85 -17.87
C ASP A 4 -9.05 3.40 -18.28
N GLU A 5 -8.89 4.72 -18.25
CA GLU A 5 -7.61 5.38 -18.53
C GLU A 5 -6.62 5.17 -17.40
N TYR A 6 -7.08 5.26 -16.14
CA TYR A 6 -6.29 4.87 -14.97
C TYR A 6 -5.79 3.43 -15.09
N LEU A 7 -6.68 2.48 -15.39
CA LEU A 7 -6.30 1.07 -15.55
C LEU A 7 -5.28 0.86 -16.68
N LYS A 8 -5.46 1.52 -17.83
CA LYS A 8 -4.49 1.49 -18.95
C LYS A 8 -3.13 2.09 -18.57
N LYS A 9 -3.10 3.05 -17.65
CA LYS A 9 -1.87 3.63 -17.12
C LYS A 9 -1.20 2.63 -16.17
N MET A 10 -1.94 2.16 -15.17
CA MET A 10 -1.47 1.21 -14.15
C MET A 10 -1.02 -0.13 -14.73
N SER A 11 -1.53 -0.55 -15.89
CA SER A 11 -1.10 -1.78 -16.56
C SER A 11 0.30 -1.69 -17.19
N LYS A 12 0.91 -0.49 -17.26
CA LYS A 12 2.23 -0.30 -17.88
C LYS A 12 3.35 -0.64 -16.90
N ALA A 13 4.37 -1.33 -17.39
CA ALA A 13 5.58 -1.59 -16.60
C ALA A 13 6.25 -0.26 -16.21
N GLY A 14 6.64 -0.16 -14.94
CA GLY A 14 7.25 1.06 -14.38
C GLY A 14 6.26 2.17 -14.03
N GLU A 15 4.95 1.98 -14.22
CA GLU A 15 3.96 2.88 -13.65
C GLU A 15 3.95 2.76 -12.12
N TRP A 16 3.87 3.89 -11.44
CA TRP A 16 3.96 3.95 -10.00
C TRP A 16 2.61 3.66 -9.34
N GLY A 17 2.65 2.83 -8.30
CA GLY A 17 1.51 2.61 -7.42
C GLY A 17 1.14 3.87 -6.64
N ASP A 18 -0.14 3.98 -6.31
CA ASP A 18 -0.70 5.05 -5.48
C ASP A 18 -1.57 4.46 -4.35
N HIS A 19 -2.25 5.35 -3.61
CA HIS A 19 -3.14 4.96 -2.53
C HIS A 19 -4.29 4.05 -2.99
N VAL A 20 -4.76 4.17 -4.24
CA VAL A 20 -5.81 3.31 -4.80
C VAL A 20 -5.26 1.90 -5.02
N THR A 21 -4.03 1.77 -5.53
CA THR A 21 -3.40 0.44 -5.66
C THR A 21 -3.15 -0.25 -4.32
N LEU A 22 -2.82 0.51 -3.27
CA LEU A 22 -2.65 -0.04 -1.93
C LEU A 22 -3.98 -0.54 -1.37
N GLN A 23 -5.07 0.22 -1.54
CA GLN A 23 -6.41 -0.23 -1.15
C GLN A 23 -6.83 -1.49 -1.93
N ALA A 24 -6.64 -1.48 -3.26
CA ALA A 24 -6.95 -2.64 -4.10
C ALA A 24 -6.14 -3.90 -3.70
N ALA A 25 -4.87 -3.73 -3.33
CA ALA A 25 -4.03 -4.81 -2.82
C ALA A 25 -4.54 -5.34 -1.48
N ALA A 26 -4.85 -4.46 -0.52
CA ALA A 26 -5.41 -4.83 0.77
C ALA A 26 -6.71 -5.64 0.59
N ASP A 27 -7.63 -5.16 -0.24
CA ASP A 27 -8.93 -5.80 -0.51
C ASP A 27 -8.79 -7.16 -1.21
N SER A 28 -7.94 -7.22 -2.25
CA SER A 28 -7.70 -8.45 -3.01
C SER A 28 -7.15 -9.57 -2.12
N TYR A 29 -6.09 -9.27 -1.36
CA TYR A 29 -5.43 -10.23 -0.48
C TYR A 29 -6.13 -10.42 0.88
N GLY A 30 -7.05 -9.52 1.24
CA GLY A 30 -7.73 -9.54 2.53
C GLY A 30 -6.78 -9.37 3.71
N VAL A 31 -5.81 -8.47 3.59
CA VAL A 31 -4.78 -8.20 4.61
C VAL A 31 -4.80 -6.73 5.00
N LYS A 32 -4.52 -6.47 6.28
CA LYS A 32 -4.27 -5.11 6.75
C LYS A 32 -2.89 -4.66 6.29
N MET A 33 -2.77 -3.40 5.90
CA MET A 33 -1.47 -2.77 5.61
C MET A 33 -1.22 -1.60 6.55
N PHE A 34 0.04 -1.43 6.92
CA PHE A 34 0.50 -0.32 7.74
C PHE A 34 1.65 0.40 7.03
N VAL A 35 1.46 1.68 6.71
CA VAL A 35 2.43 2.47 5.96
C VAL A 35 3.00 3.54 6.87
N ILE A 36 4.27 3.43 7.24
CA ILE A 36 4.99 4.47 7.98
C ILE A 36 5.44 5.53 6.98
N THR A 37 5.20 6.80 7.24
CA THR A 37 5.48 7.88 6.28
C THR A 37 6.33 8.98 6.89
N SER A 38 7.07 9.69 6.02
CA SER A 38 7.87 10.87 6.39
C SER A 38 7.05 12.17 6.43
N PHE A 39 5.72 12.13 6.27
CA PHE A 39 4.89 13.33 6.44
C PHE A 39 4.94 13.81 7.90
N LYS A 40 5.25 15.09 8.09
CA LYS A 40 5.47 15.68 9.42
C LYS A 40 4.27 15.50 10.35
N ASP A 41 3.06 15.62 9.82
CA ASP A 41 1.81 15.61 10.59
C ASP A 41 1.07 14.27 10.51
N THR A 42 1.65 13.28 9.82
CA THR A 42 1.05 11.96 9.65
C THR A 42 2.16 10.92 9.74
N CYS A 43 2.33 10.31 10.91
CA CYS A 43 3.40 9.34 11.15
C CYS A 43 3.15 7.99 10.47
N TYR A 44 1.89 7.66 10.21
CA TYR A 44 1.50 6.42 9.54
C TYR A 44 0.12 6.52 8.89
N ILE A 45 -0.15 5.60 7.98
CA ILE A 45 -1.46 5.38 7.34
C ILE A 45 -1.81 3.90 7.54
N GLU A 46 -3.03 3.65 7.99
CA GLU A 46 -3.59 2.30 8.08
C GLU A 46 -4.57 2.05 6.93
N ILE A 47 -4.43 0.90 6.28
CA ILE A 47 -5.29 0.48 5.18
C ILE A 47 -5.96 -0.82 5.59
N LEU A 48 -7.28 -0.77 5.70
CA LEU A 48 -8.11 -1.91 6.09
C LEU A 48 -8.69 -2.56 4.83
N PRO A 49 -8.68 -3.90 4.74
CA PRO A 49 -9.34 -4.60 3.67
C PRO A 49 -10.86 -4.59 3.88
N GLN A 50 -11.63 -4.65 2.80
CA GLN A 50 -13.08 -4.82 2.85
C GLN A 50 -13.50 -6.10 3.59
N SER A 51 -12.71 -7.17 3.46
CA SER A 51 -12.89 -8.42 4.18
C SER A 51 -11.53 -8.96 4.63
N LEU A 52 -11.37 -9.16 5.94
CA LEU A 52 -10.14 -9.73 6.50
C LEU A 52 -10.08 -11.24 6.22
N LYS A 53 -9.08 -11.66 5.44
CA LYS A 53 -8.79 -13.06 5.12
C LYS A 53 -7.57 -13.59 5.87
N SER A 54 -6.70 -12.70 6.36
CA SER A 54 -5.49 -13.07 7.10
C SER A 54 -5.15 -12.05 8.18
N ASN A 55 -4.66 -12.54 9.32
CA ASN A 55 -4.16 -11.71 10.42
C ASN A 55 -2.74 -11.18 10.17
N ARG A 56 -2.12 -11.51 9.03
CA ARG A 56 -0.84 -10.92 8.64
C ARG A 56 -1.02 -9.43 8.37
N ILE A 57 -0.04 -8.65 8.82
CA ILE A 57 0.05 -7.22 8.52
C ILE A 57 1.21 -7.02 7.57
N ILE A 58 0.95 -6.35 6.44
CA ILE A 58 2.00 -5.88 5.54
C ILE A 58 2.45 -4.51 6.03
N THR A 59 3.75 -4.34 6.27
CA THR A 59 4.31 -3.07 6.71
C THR A 59 5.18 -2.47 5.60
N LEU A 60 4.93 -1.21 5.26
CA LEU A 60 5.68 -0.46 4.26
C LEU A 60 6.24 0.82 4.88
N SER A 61 7.37 1.32 4.37
CA SER A 61 7.74 2.73 4.50
C SER A 61 7.31 3.48 3.24
N PHE A 62 6.93 4.74 3.41
CA PHE A 62 6.70 5.70 2.34
C PHE A 62 7.56 6.94 2.60
N TRP A 63 8.64 7.08 1.84
CA TRP A 63 9.32 8.36 1.76
C TRP A 63 8.48 9.25 0.84
N ALA A 64 7.81 10.24 1.45
CA ALA A 64 6.76 11.02 0.82
C ALA A 64 7.17 11.51 -0.57
N GLU A 65 6.34 11.17 -1.55
CA GLU A 65 6.49 11.51 -2.98
C GLU A 65 7.71 10.91 -3.68
N VAL A 66 8.48 10.04 -3.02
CA VAL A 66 9.72 9.48 -3.59
C VAL A 66 9.72 7.96 -3.67
N HIS A 67 9.38 7.21 -2.62
CA HIS A 67 9.51 5.74 -2.69
C HIS A 67 8.76 4.97 -1.61
N TYR A 68 8.38 3.72 -1.94
CA TYR A 68 7.90 2.74 -0.97
C TYR A 68 8.95 1.65 -0.74
N ASN A 69 9.17 1.22 0.51
CA ASN A 69 9.98 0.05 0.81
C ASN A 69 9.23 -0.95 1.68
N SER A 70 9.60 -2.22 1.62
CA SER A 70 9.15 -3.24 2.55
C SER A 70 9.80 -3.06 3.92
N ILE A 71 9.02 -3.18 4.99
CA ILE A 71 9.52 -3.23 6.36
C ILE A 71 9.24 -4.62 6.95
N TYR A 72 10.26 -5.19 7.60
CA TYR A 72 10.14 -6.43 8.33
C TYR A 72 10.53 -6.22 9.79
N PRO A 73 9.80 -6.84 10.75
CA PRO A 73 10.21 -6.83 12.15
C PRO A 73 11.60 -7.44 12.32
N GLN A 74 12.47 -6.75 13.06
CA GLN A 74 13.77 -7.30 13.41
C GLN A 74 13.59 -8.50 14.34
N GLY A 75 14.17 -9.65 13.98
CA GLY A 75 14.08 -10.88 14.77
C GLY A 75 12.83 -11.73 14.52
N GLY A 76 12.17 -11.57 13.37
CA GLY A 76 11.04 -12.42 12.99
C GLY A 76 11.38 -13.91 13.05
N LYS A 77 10.56 -14.67 13.80
CA LYS A 77 10.38 -16.10 13.55
C LYS A 77 9.40 -16.28 12.39
#